data_AF-I7C8A3-F1
#
_entry.id   AF-I7C8A3-F1
#
_cell.length_a   1.000
_cell.length_b   1.000
_cell.length_c   1.000
_cell.angle_alpha   90.00
_cell.angle_beta   90.00
_cell.angle_gamma   90.00
#
_symmetry.space_group_name_H-M   'P 1'
#
loop_
_entity.id
_entity.type
_entity.pdbx_description
1 polymer ?
#
loop_
_entity_poly.entity_id
_entity_poly.type
_entity_poly.pdbx_seq_one_letter_code
_entity_poly.pdbx_strand_id
1 'polypeptide(L)'
;MHGFLDEATGREHVVLSLGDIADGQPVLGRLHSECLTGDALFSQRCDCGSQLEAALQAIAREGRGVLLYLRQEGRGIGLLNKIRAYELQDGGADTVEANERLGFAADQRDYAICLPMLEHLGVKSLRLMTNNPRKVKALTDMNIVVAERVPLHTGHNPHNRYYLATKAGKLGHMLGNEHQGEVPQA
;
A
#
# COMPACT_ATOMS: atom_id res chain seq x y z
N MET A 1 -6.37 -18.46 3.01
CA MET A 1 -7.01 -17.12 3.07
C MET A 1 -7.73 -17.03 4.41
N HIS A 2 -7.58 -15.92 5.11
CA HIS A 2 -8.17 -15.67 6.42
C HIS A 2 -8.88 -14.31 6.41
N GLY A 3 -10.11 -14.25 6.92
CA GLY A 3 -10.85 -13.00 7.11
C GLY A 3 -10.69 -12.48 8.54
N PHE A 4 -10.63 -11.17 8.69
CA PHE A 4 -10.51 -10.48 9.97
C PHE A 4 -11.53 -9.35 10.03
N LEU A 5 -12.20 -9.19 11.17
CA LEU A 5 -13.03 -8.04 11.47
C LEU A 5 -12.25 -7.15 12.45
N ASP A 6 -12.02 -5.90 12.09
CA ASP A 6 -11.57 -4.88 13.02
C ASP A 6 -12.79 -4.38 13.80
N GLU A 7 -12.96 -4.83 15.03
CA GLU A 7 -14.11 -4.46 15.88
C GLU A 7 -14.18 -2.96 16.18
N ALA A 8 -13.03 -2.25 16.19
CA ALA A 8 -13.00 -0.82 16.47
C ALA A 8 -13.57 0.00 15.31
N THR A 9 -13.40 -0.47 14.07
CA THR A 9 -13.83 0.26 12.88
C THR A 9 -14.99 -0.41 12.14
N GLY A 10 -15.35 -1.65 12.50
CA GLY A 10 -16.31 -2.50 11.79
C GLY A 10 -15.84 -2.94 10.40
N ARG A 11 -14.55 -2.76 10.07
CA ARG A 11 -14.02 -3.06 8.73
C ARG A 11 -13.54 -4.50 8.65
N GLU A 12 -13.79 -5.12 7.51
CA GLU A 12 -13.29 -6.46 7.21
C GLU A 12 -11.94 -6.37 6.50
N HIS A 13 -11.04 -7.30 6.75
CA HIS A 13 -9.71 -7.37 6.15
C HIS A 13 -9.42 -8.81 5.77
N VAL A 14 -8.49 -9.03 4.83
CA VAL A 14 -8.13 -10.38 4.37
C VAL A 14 -6.63 -10.56 4.42
N VAL A 15 -6.17 -11.75 4.83
CA VAL A 15 -4.80 -12.21 4.59
C VAL A 15 -4.78 -13.38 3.63
N LEU A 16 -3.87 -13.30 2.66
CA LEU A 16 -3.46 -14.42 1.82
C LEU A 16 -2.10 -14.91 2.31
N SER A 17 -1.96 -16.21 2.52
CA SER A 17 -0.72 -16.87 2.91
C SER A 17 -0.39 -17.98 1.92
N LEU A 18 0.90 -18.21 1.70
CA LEU A 18 1.43 -19.30 0.89
C LEU A 18 2.64 -19.90 1.62
N GLY A 19 2.75 -21.23 1.59
CA GLY A 19 3.85 -21.98 2.21
C GLY A 19 3.79 -22.04 3.74
N ASP A 20 4.85 -22.56 4.35
CA ASP A 20 5.03 -22.56 5.81
C ASP A 20 5.60 -21.21 6.26
N ILE A 21 4.81 -20.43 6.97
CA ILE A 21 5.13 -19.05 7.38
C ILE A 21 5.32 -18.90 8.90
N ALA A 22 5.26 -20.01 9.66
CA ALA A 22 5.28 -20.01 11.13
C ALA A 22 6.58 -20.61 11.72
N ASP A 23 7.57 -20.93 10.88
CA ASP A 23 8.89 -21.47 11.24
C ASP A 23 9.81 -20.48 12.01
N GLY A 24 9.37 -19.23 12.21
CA GLY A 24 10.11 -18.17 12.89
C GLY A 24 11.12 -17.41 12.02
N GLN A 25 11.34 -17.81 10.76
CA GLN A 25 12.18 -17.07 9.82
C GLN A 25 11.44 -15.87 9.22
N PRO A 26 12.12 -14.78 8.83
CA PRO A 26 11.48 -13.64 8.19
C PRO A 26 10.64 -14.03 6.96
N VAL A 27 9.39 -13.59 6.92
CA VAL A 27 8.42 -13.93 5.86
C VAL A 27 8.35 -12.82 4.82
N LEU A 28 8.39 -13.15 3.53
CA LEU A 28 8.13 -12.17 2.48
C LEU A 28 6.69 -11.65 2.61
N GLY A 29 6.54 -10.35 2.87
CA GLY A 29 5.26 -9.76 3.26
C GLY A 29 4.88 -8.56 2.41
N ARG A 30 3.59 -8.42 2.09
CA ARG A 30 3.02 -7.21 1.48
C ARG A 30 1.85 -6.69 2.30
N LEU A 31 1.92 -5.42 2.70
CA LEU A 31 0.76 -4.66 3.15
C LEU A 31 0.16 -3.94 1.94
N HIS A 32 -1.01 -4.36 1.49
CA HIS A 32 -1.74 -3.73 0.39
C HIS A 32 -2.94 -2.96 0.94
N SER A 33 -3.01 -1.66 0.67
CA SER A 33 -4.21 -0.88 0.97
C SER A 33 -5.14 -1.01 -0.24
N GLU A 34 -6.38 -1.42 -0.01
CA GLU A 34 -7.42 -1.58 -1.03
C GLU A 34 -7.49 -0.36 -1.95
N CYS A 35 -7.62 -0.66 -3.25
CA CYS A 35 -7.86 0.33 -4.28
C CYS A 35 -8.74 -0.30 -5.36
N LEU A 36 -10.07 -0.24 -5.22
CA LEU A 36 -11.03 -0.86 -6.13
C LEU A 36 -10.74 -0.52 -7.60
N THR A 37 -10.49 0.75 -7.86
CA THR A 37 -10.22 1.25 -9.22
C THR A 37 -8.99 0.60 -9.84
N GLY A 38 -7.91 0.41 -9.08
CA GLY A 38 -6.68 -0.19 -9.59
C GLY A 38 -6.71 -1.72 -9.54
N ASP A 39 -7.19 -2.29 -8.45
CA ASP A 39 -7.12 -3.72 -8.15
C ASP A 39 -8.12 -4.54 -8.98
N ALA A 40 -9.28 -3.96 -9.34
CA ALA A 40 -10.36 -4.68 -10.03
C ALA A 40 -10.83 -4.02 -11.32
N LEU A 41 -10.75 -2.68 -11.43
CA LEU A 41 -11.31 -1.93 -12.57
C LEU A 41 -10.25 -1.45 -13.57
N PHE A 42 -9.04 -2.01 -13.51
CA PHE A 42 -7.96 -1.76 -14.47
C PHE A 42 -7.59 -0.28 -14.65
N SER A 43 -7.78 0.53 -13.61
CA SER A 43 -7.45 1.96 -13.67
C SER A 43 -5.97 2.17 -13.93
N GLN A 44 -5.68 2.93 -14.98
CA GLN A 44 -4.30 3.33 -15.32
C GLN A 44 -3.86 4.60 -14.57
N ARG A 45 -4.76 5.25 -13.81
CA ARG A 45 -4.44 6.47 -13.03
C ARG A 45 -3.54 6.20 -11.82
N CYS A 46 -3.47 4.94 -11.37
CA CYS A 46 -2.65 4.53 -10.24
C CYS A 46 -1.93 3.21 -10.54
N ASP A 47 -0.94 2.88 -9.73
CA ASP A 47 -0.15 1.66 -9.82
C ASP A 47 -0.63 0.53 -8.87
N CYS A 48 -1.79 0.69 -8.23
CA CYS A 48 -2.27 -0.24 -7.20
C CYS A 48 -2.48 -1.66 -7.74
N GLY A 49 -3.16 -1.83 -8.88
CA GLY A 49 -3.37 -3.14 -9.49
C GLY A 49 -2.06 -3.85 -9.83
N SER A 50 -1.14 -3.15 -10.50
CA SER A 50 0.20 -3.69 -10.80
C SER A 50 1.00 -4.03 -9.53
N GLN A 51 0.83 -3.28 -8.44
CA GLN A 51 1.50 -3.57 -7.17
C GLN A 51 0.91 -4.80 -6.48
N LEU A 52 -0.41 -4.99 -6.55
CA LEU A 52 -1.07 -6.18 -6.04
C LEU A 52 -0.57 -7.42 -6.79
N GLU A 53 -0.60 -7.38 -8.12
CA GLU A 53 -0.14 -8.46 -8.98
C GLU A 53 1.35 -8.78 -8.76
N ALA A 54 2.23 -7.78 -8.79
CA ALA A 54 3.66 -7.98 -8.59
C ALA A 54 3.98 -8.60 -7.22
N ALA A 55 3.27 -8.19 -6.17
CA ALA A 55 3.44 -8.76 -4.83
C ALA A 55 2.97 -10.21 -4.76
N LEU A 56 1.80 -10.54 -5.35
CA LEU A 56 1.31 -11.92 -5.42
C LEU A 56 2.26 -12.82 -6.22
N GLN A 57 2.76 -12.35 -7.36
CA GLN A 57 3.75 -13.08 -8.16
C GLN A 57 5.07 -13.28 -7.41
N ALA A 58 5.52 -12.28 -6.64
CA ALA A 58 6.74 -12.40 -5.83
C ALA A 58 6.57 -13.46 -4.72
N ILE A 59 5.44 -13.45 -4.01
CA ILE A 59 5.11 -14.47 -3.00
C ILE A 59 5.01 -15.85 -3.62
N ALA A 60 4.35 -15.97 -4.78
CA ALA A 60 4.23 -17.24 -5.50
C ALA A 60 5.59 -17.79 -5.94
N ARG A 61 6.49 -16.93 -6.43
CA ARG A 61 7.86 -17.31 -6.82
C ARG A 61 8.73 -17.72 -5.63
N GLU A 62 8.60 -17.04 -4.50
CA GLU A 62 9.28 -17.41 -3.25
C GLU A 62 8.75 -18.75 -2.70
N GLY A 63 7.50 -19.10 -3.01
CA GLY A 63 6.79 -20.26 -2.46
C GLY A 63 6.37 -20.10 -1.00
N ARG A 64 6.69 -18.94 -0.39
CA ARG A 64 6.47 -18.63 1.02
C ARG A 64 6.23 -17.14 1.21
N GLY A 65 5.08 -16.75 1.75
CA GLY A 65 4.81 -15.33 2.00
C GLY A 65 3.39 -15.00 2.43
N VAL A 66 3.17 -13.72 2.75
CA VAL A 66 1.88 -13.18 3.18
C VAL A 66 1.53 -11.88 2.46
N LEU A 67 0.26 -11.72 2.09
CA LEU A 67 -0.32 -10.47 1.62
C LEU A 67 -1.49 -10.08 2.52
N LEU A 68 -1.34 -8.96 3.22
CA LEU A 68 -2.38 -8.34 4.03
C LEU A 68 -3.14 -7.35 3.14
N TYR A 69 -4.38 -7.68 2.80
CA TYR A 69 -5.29 -6.81 2.04
C TYR A 69 -6.15 -6.00 3.02
N LEU A 70 -5.75 -4.74 3.19
CA LEU A 70 -6.35 -3.83 4.16
C LEU A 70 -7.43 -3.00 3.48
N ARG A 71 -8.71 -3.19 3.85
CA ARG A 71 -9.86 -2.46 3.30
C ARG A 71 -9.97 -1.04 3.83
N GLN A 72 -9.02 -0.21 3.39
CA GLN A 72 -8.87 1.21 3.76
C GLN A 72 -8.68 2.05 2.49
N GLU A 73 -9.66 1.97 1.61
CA GLU A 73 -9.74 2.68 0.33
C GLU A 73 -9.46 4.19 0.46
N GLY A 74 -8.82 4.75 -0.57
CA GLY A 74 -8.58 6.19 -0.68
C GLY A 74 -7.63 6.76 0.37
N ARG A 75 -6.78 5.92 1.00
CA ARG A 75 -6.01 6.29 2.21
C ARG A 75 -6.90 6.56 3.43
N GLY A 76 -7.98 5.81 3.56
CA GLY A 76 -8.89 5.86 4.71
C GLY A 76 -10.13 6.74 4.51
N ILE A 77 -10.16 7.58 3.46
CA ILE A 77 -11.30 8.48 3.18
C ILE A 77 -12.47 7.78 2.46
N GLY A 78 -12.27 6.55 1.99
CA GLY A 78 -13.27 5.75 1.28
C GLY A 78 -13.38 6.07 -0.22
N LEU A 79 -14.12 5.20 -0.92
CA LEU A 79 -14.22 5.24 -2.39
C LEU A 79 -14.87 6.52 -2.92
N LEU A 80 -15.99 6.96 -2.31
CA LEU A 80 -16.73 8.13 -2.79
C LEU A 80 -15.89 9.40 -2.72
N ASN A 81 -15.15 9.60 -1.63
CA ASN A 81 -14.28 10.76 -1.48
C ASN A 81 -13.04 10.67 -2.37
N LYS A 82 -12.54 9.46 -2.66
CA LYS A 82 -11.50 9.27 -3.67
C LYS A 82 -11.98 9.68 -5.07
N ILE A 83 -13.23 9.37 -5.44
CA ILE A 83 -13.81 9.80 -6.73
C ILE A 83 -13.93 11.33 -6.76
N ARG A 84 -14.42 11.97 -5.69
CA ARG A 84 -14.43 13.44 -5.59
C ARG A 84 -13.03 14.05 -5.68
N ALA A 85 -12.04 13.42 -5.05
CA ALA A 85 -10.66 13.86 -5.14
C ALA A 85 -10.11 13.73 -6.56
N TYR A 86 -10.55 12.72 -7.33
CA TYR A 86 -10.21 12.59 -8.75
C TYR A 86 -10.82 13.70 -9.60
N GLU A 87 -12.06 14.12 -9.32
CA GLU A 87 -12.68 15.25 -10.02
C GLU A 87 -11.89 16.55 -9.79
N LEU A 88 -11.46 16.80 -8.54
CA LEU A 88 -10.60 17.95 -8.23
C LEU A 88 -9.22 17.86 -8.93
N GLN A 89 -8.66 16.65 -9.04
CA GLN A 89 -7.40 16.43 -9.75
C GLN A 89 -7.53 16.61 -11.25
N ASP A 90 -8.65 16.17 -11.84
CA ASP A 90 -8.97 16.41 -13.25
C ASP A 90 -9.15 17.93 -13.52
N GLY A 91 -9.50 18.71 -12.48
CA GLY A 91 -9.47 20.18 -12.46
C GLY A 91 -8.12 20.83 -12.14
N GLY A 92 -7.04 20.04 -12.02
CA GLY A 92 -5.66 20.51 -11.85
C GLY A 92 -5.10 20.52 -10.42
N ALA A 93 -5.88 20.14 -9.41
CA ALA A 93 -5.37 20.01 -8.05
C ALA A 93 -4.43 18.79 -7.92
N ASP A 94 -3.42 18.85 -7.06
CA ASP A 94 -2.67 17.63 -6.73
C ASP A 94 -3.40 16.77 -5.68
N THR A 95 -2.90 15.56 -5.41
CA THR A 95 -3.57 14.64 -4.46
C THR A 95 -3.66 15.18 -3.02
N VAL A 96 -2.68 15.97 -2.57
CA VAL A 96 -2.70 16.56 -1.22
C VAL A 96 -3.72 17.68 -1.19
N GLU A 97 -3.67 18.59 -2.16
CA GLU A 97 -4.59 19.71 -2.29
C GLU A 97 -6.04 19.24 -2.43
N ALA A 98 -6.29 18.21 -3.26
CA ALA A 98 -7.62 17.63 -3.42
C ALA A 98 -8.18 17.10 -2.08
N ASN A 99 -7.35 16.46 -1.27
CA ASN A 99 -7.76 15.97 0.05
C ASN A 99 -8.02 17.12 1.03
N GLU A 100 -7.18 18.15 1.05
CA GLU A 100 -7.35 19.33 1.89
C GLU A 100 -8.63 20.09 1.54
N ARG A 101 -8.92 20.29 0.24
CA ARG A 101 -10.18 20.89 -0.24
C ARG A 101 -11.41 20.08 0.17
N LEU A 102 -11.28 18.77 0.32
CA LEU A 102 -12.33 17.87 0.80
C LEU A 102 -12.38 17.75 2.34
N GLY A 103 -11.50 18.44 3.06
CA GLY A 103 -11.46 18.44 4.53
C GLY A 103 -10.76 17.22 5.15
N PHE A 104 -9.95 16.48 4.38
CA PHE A 104 -9.26 15.28 4.85
C PHE A 104 -7.76 15.52 5.01
N ALA A 105 -7.17 14.92 6.05
CA ALA A 105 -5.72 14.75 6.12
C ALA A 105 -5.18 13.95 4.92
N ALA A 106 -3.92 14.19 4.55
CA ALA A 106 -3.28 13.56 3.37
C ALA A 106 -3.24 12.01 3.42
N ASP A 107 -3.29 11.41 4.61
CA ASP A 107 -3.29 9.98 4.85
C ASP A 107 -3.92 9.65 6.22
N GLN A 108 -5.04 8.92 6.23
CA GLN A 108 -5.77 8.51 7.43
C GLN A 108 -5.76 7.00 7.64
N ARG A 109 -4.75 6.33 7.06
CA ARG A 109 -4.62 4.88 7.20
C ARG A 109 -4.16 4.50 8.59
N ASP A 110 -4.75 3.42 9.08
CA ASP A 110 -4.36 2.72 10.29
C ASP A 110 -3.82 1.34 9.91
N TYR A 111 -2.76 0.92 10.60
CA TYR A 111 -2.12 -0.36 10.41
C TYR A 111 -2.24 -1.26 11.65
N ALA A 112 -2.93 -0.83 12.72
CA ALA A 112 -3.12 -1.59 13.96
C ALA A 112 -3.63 -3.02 13.73
N ILE A 113 -4.58 -3.20 12.82
CA ILE A 113 -5.13 -4.52 12.46
C ILE A 113 -4.08 -5.51 11.93
N CYS A 114 -2.93 -5.02 11.44
CA CYS A 114 -1.86 -5.89 10.94
C CYS A 114 -1.25 -6.76 12.06
N LEU A 115 -1.21 -6.28 13.30
CA LEU A 115 -0.63 -7.03 14.42
C LEU A 115 -1.40 -8.34 14.69
N PRO A 116 -2.71 -8.32 15.00
CA PRO A 116 -3.46 -9.56 15.22
C PRO A 116 -3.51 -10.45 13.97
N MET A 117 -3.48 -9.87 12.77
CA MET A 117 -3.39 -10.62 11.51
C MET A 117 -2.09 -11.45 11.43
N LEU A 118 -0.96 -10.87 11.80
CA LEU A 118 0.35 -11.54 11.78
C LEU A 118 0.50 -12.54 12.93
N GLU A 119 0.03 -12.20 14.13
CA GLU A 119 0.03 -13.09 15.30
C GLU A 119 -0.79 -14.35 15.05
N HIS A 120 -1.98 -14.22 14.48
CA HIS A 120 -2.83 -15.34 14.09
C HIS A 120 -2.12 -16.32 13.12
N LEU A 121 -1.24 -15.79 12.26
CA LEU A 121 -0.46 -16.59 11.31
C LEU A 121 0.87 -17.10 11.88
N GLY A 122 1.23 -16.76 13.11
CA GLY A 122 2.52 -17.09 13.71
C GLY A 122 3.72 -16.37 13.08
N VAL A 123 3.49 -15.28 12.34
CA VAL A 123 4.55 -14.54 11.64
C VAL A 123 5.25 -13.59 12.60
N LYS A 124 6.52 -13.87 12.90
CA LYS A 124 7.32 -13.09 13.87
C LYS A 124 8.04 -11.89 13.26
N SER A 125 8.39 -11.97 11.98
CA SER A 125 9.12 -10.91 11.28
C SER A 125 8.87 -10.93 9.78
N LEU A 126 9.03 -9.77 9.14
CA LEU A 126 8.74 -9.56 7.72
C LEU A 126 9.96 -9.09 6.92
N ARG A 127 10.13 -9.65 5.72
CA ARG A 127 10.80 -9.01 4.59
C ARG A 127 9.75 -8.22 3.81
N LEU A 128 9.60 -6.94 4.13
CA LEU A 128 8.45 -6.15 3.74
C LEU A 128 8.60 -5.53 2.35
N MET A 129 7.73 -5.92 1.42
CA MET A 129 7.59 -5.32 0.08
C MET A 129 6.93 -3.94 0.13
N THR A 130 7.74 -2.88 0.25
CA THR A 130 7.26 -1.49 0.28
C THR A 130 8.27 -0.46 -0.23
N ASN A 131 7.74 0.53 -0.95
CA ASN A 131 8.45 1.78 -1.27
C ASN A 131 8.02 2.93 -0.34
N ASN A 132 7.01 2.71 0.52
CA ASN A 132 6.55 3.72 1.45
C ASN A 132 7.28 3.55 2.81
N PRO A 133 8.16 4.48 3.20
CA PRO A 133 8.87 4.40 4.49
C PRO A 133 7.91 4.50 5.68
N ARG A 134 6.76 5.16 5.54
CA ARG A 134 5.74 5.26 6.60
C ARG A 134 5.17 3.90 6.97
N LYS A 135 5.08 2.95 6.03
CA LYS A 135 4.64 1.58 6.32
C LYS A 135 5.66 0.84 7.19
N VAL A 136 6.95 1.00 6.90
CA VAL A 136 8.03 0.42 7.71
C VAL A 136 7.93 0.98 9.12
N LYS A 137 7.89 2.32 9.24
CA LYS A 137 7.78 2.99 10.54
C LYS A 137 6.55 2.57 11.32
N ALA A 138 5.37 2.52 10.70
CA ALA A 138 4.13 2.12 11.38
C ALA A 138 4.23 0.70 11.95
N LEU A 139 4.79 -0.26 11.20
CA LEU A 139 5.00 -1.62 11.70
C LEU A 139 6.01 -1.65 12.86
N THR A 140 7.13 -0.94 12.73
CA THR A 140 8.15 -0.88 13.79
C THR A 140 7.62 -0.23 15.07
N ASP A 141 6.82 0.84 14.96
CA ASP A 141 6.18 1.50 16.11
C ASP A 141 5.18 0.56 16.84
N MET A 142 4.64 -0.44 16.14
CA MET A 142 3.79 -1.49 16.71
C MET A 142 4.56 -2.73 17.16
N ASN A 143 5.90 -2.66 17.25
CA ASN A 143 6.80 -3.77 17.59
C ASN A 143 6.76 -4.96 16.61
N ILE A 144 6.28 -4.76 15.38
CA ILE A 144 6.38 -5.75 14.32
C ILE A 144 7.77 -5.65 13.68
N VAL A 145 8.52 -6.75 13.72
CA VAL A 145 9.91 -6.78 13.23
C VAL A 145 9.92 -6.75 11.70
N VAL A 146 10.42 -5.66 11.12
CA VAL A 146 10.73 -5.58 9.69
C VAL A 146 12.22 -5.91 9.52
N ALA A 147 12.52 -7.18 9.24
CA ALA A 147 13.88 -7.69 9.10
C ALA A 147 14.59 -7.13 7.86
N GLU A 148 13.82 -6.88 6.81
CA GLU A 148 14.33 -6.34 5.55
C GLU A 148 13.23 -5.51 4.87
N ARG A 149 13.60 -4.41 4.22
CA ARG A 149 12.72 -3.73 3.27
C ARG A 149 13.05 -4.22 1.86
N VAL A 150 12.09 -4.86 1.22
CA VAL A 150 12.17 -5.29 -0.18
C VAL A 150 11.50 -4.21 -1.05
N PRO A 151 12.21 -3.56 -1.99
CA PRO A 151 11.57 -2.65 -2.94
C PRO A 151 10.56 -3.39 -3.82
N LEU A 152 9.43 -2.74 -4.14
CA LEU A 152 8.45 -3.28 -5.07
C LEU A 152 8.46 -2.44 -6.35
N HIS A 153 9.05 -2.96 -7.42
CA HIS A 153 9.09 -2.27 -8.70
C HIS A 153 7.89 -2.65 -9.55
N THR A 154 7.12 -1.64 -9.95
CA THR A 154 6.03 -1.77 -10.92
C THR A 154 6.27 -0.73 -12.00
N GLY A 155 6.15 -1.13 -13.27
CA GLY A 155 6.43 -0.25 -14.41
C GLY A 155 5.62 1.04 -14.41
N HIS A 156 6.06 2.02 -15.21
CA HIS A 156 5.37 3.30 -15.37
C HIS A 156 4.52 3.26 -16.64
N ASN A 157 3.48 4.08 -16.68
CA ASN A 157 2.75 4.38 -17.90
C ASN A 157 2.50 5.89 -18.02
N PRO A 158 2.15 6.42 -19.20
CA PRO A 158 1.95 7.86 -19.37
C PRO A 158 0.89 8.47 -18.43
N HIS A 159 -0.09 7.67 -17.98
CA HIS A 159 -1.22 8.11 -17.15
C HIS A 159 -0.92 8.12 -15.64
N ASN A 160 0.11 7.40 -15.18
CA ASN A 160 0.48 7.32 -13.77
C ASN A 160 1.69 8.18 -13.37
N ARG A 161 2.34 8.86 -14.33
CA ARG A 161 3.51 9.72 -14.10
C ARG A 161 3.27 10.78 -13.02
N TYR A 162 2.19 11.57 -13.15
CA TYR A 162 1.87 12.62 -12.19
C TYR A 162 1.62 12.06 -10.78
N TYR A 163 0.89 10.96 -10.70
CA TYR A 163 0.59 10.27 -9.45
C TYR A 163 1.85 9.71 -8.76
N LEU A 164 2.77 9.11 -9.53
CA LEU A 164 4.06 8.61 -9.01
C LEU A 164 4.97 9.76 -8.58
N ALA A 165 4.97 10.89 -9.31
CA ALA A 165 5.73 12.08 -8.94
C ALA A 165 5.24 12.68 -7.61
N THR A 166 3.92 12.79 -7.39
CA THR A 166 3.37 13.23 -6.10
C THR A 166 3.75 12.27 -4.97
N LYS A 167 3.75 10.95 -5.21
CA LYS A 167 4.21 9.95 -4.24
C LYS A 167 5.67 10.13 -3.85
N ALA A 168 6.56 10.34 -4.82
CA ALA A 168 7.98 10.55 -4.59
C ALA A 168 8.23 11.86 -3.83
N GLY A 169 7.74 12.99 -4.36
CA GLY A 169 8.05 14.32 -3.86
C GLY A 169 7.34 14.66 -2.54
N LYS A 170 6.01 14.61 -2.52
CA LYS A 170 5.22 15.09 -1.37
C LYS A 170 4.98 14.03 -0.29
N LEU A 171 5.04 12.75 -0.63
CA LEU A 171 4.75 11.64 0.30
C LEU A 171 5.99 10.82 0.68
N GLY A 172 7.17 11.19 0.18
CA GLY A 172 8.45 10.60 0.54
C GLY A 172 8.61 9.12 0.15
N HIS A 173 7.90 8.66 -0.89
CA HIS A 173 8.07 7.27 -1.36
C HIS A 173 9.47 7.06 -1.97
N MET A 174 10.15 5.99 -1.54
CA MET A 174 11.45 5.54 -2.03
C MET A 174 11.28 4.74 -3.34
N LEU A 175 11.00 5.45 -4.41
CA LEU A 175 11.07 4.93 -5.76
C LEU A 175 12.53 5.10 -6.23
N GLY A 176 13.22 4.05 -6.71
CA GLY A 176 14.68 4.05 -6.94
C GLY A 176 15.22 5.12 -7.91
N ASN A 177 16.52 5.09 -8.23
CA ASN A 177 17.20 6.14 -9.02
C ASN A 177 16.68 6.39 -10.45
N GLU A 178 15.73 5.59 -10.95
CA GLU A 178 15.00 5.90 -12.20
C GLU A 178 13.98 7.04 -12.05
N HIS A 179 13.79 7.57 -10.83
CA HIS A 179 12.72 8.51 -10.49
C HIS A 179 13.18 9.94 -10.15
N GLN A 180 14.47 10.27 -10.31
CA GLN A 180 15.01 11.61 -10.01
C GLN A 180 15.18 12.53 -11.23
N GLY A 181 14.81 12.08 -12.43
CA GLY A 181 15.16 12.78 -13.69
C GLY A 181 14.18 13.82 -14.22
N GLU A 182 12.94 13.92 -13.72
CA GLU A 182 11.91 14.75 -14.39
C GLU A 182 10.98 15.46 -13.42
N VAL A 183 11.55 16.16 -12.43
CA VAL A 183 10.85 17.31 -11.86
C VAL A 183 10.94 18.43 -12.90
N PRO A 184 9.83 18.97 -13.44
CA PRO A 184 9.92 20.23 -14.17
C PRO A 184 10.49 21.25 -13.19
N GLN A 185 11.68 21.75 -13.46
CA GLN A 185 12.17 22.95 -12.80
C GLN A 185 11.13 24.04 -13.08
N ALA A 186 10.55 24.58 -12.01
CA ALA A 186 9.83 25.85 -12.08
C ALA A 186 10.81 26.98 -12.42
#